data_AF-A0A5B1L972-F1
#
_entry.id   AF-A0A5B1L972-F1
#
_cell.length_a   1.000
_cell.length_b   1.000
_cell.length_c   1.000
_cell.angle_alpha   90.00
_cell.angle_beta   90.00
_cell.angle_gamma   90.00
#
_symmetry.space_group_name_H-M   'P 1'
#
loop_
_entity.id
_entity.type
_entity.pdbx_description
1 polymer ?
#
loop_
_entity_poly.entity_id
_entity_poly.type
_entity_poly.pdbx_seq_one_letter_code
_entity_poly.pdbx_strand_id
1 'polypeptide(L)'
;MTEPIDPHVLEPGHAPTPFTGDQIRAATKVGKTLRRVVEEAGEAPYFLISRFVQVEEQTAVLERFRESLDGEPIGEPVRNEMPWLGLQRHASFAAEATTIEPETLDTPIGLLDCLRYTVRDGDEEDVFWFAKDLPGMPIQQLSRVDGEVVSTVTMVEYIAGD
;
A
#
# COMPACT_ATOMS: atom_id res chain seq x y z
N MET A 1 -36.20 -2.44 -3.15
CA MET A 1 -35.10 -1.46 -2.98
C MET A 1 -33.86 -2.31 -2.77
N THR A 2 -32.94 -2.30 -3.72
CA THR A 2 -31.66 -2.99 -3.60
C THR A 2 -30.80 -2.19 -2.63
N GLU A 3 -30.25 -2.84 -1.60
CA GLU A 3 -29.26 -2.19 -0.73
C GLU A 3 -28.10 -1.67 -1.59
N PRO A 4 -27.56 -0.47 -1.30
CA PRO A 4 -26.38 0.02 -2.00
C PRO A 4 -25.24 -0.95 -1.76
N ILE A 5 -24.60 -1.39 -2.85
CA ILE A 5 -23.42 -2.25 -2.81
C ILE A 5 -22.32 -1.48 -2.07
N ASP A 6 -21.70 -2.10 -1.07
CA ASP A 6 -20.56 -1.52 -0.36
C ASP A 6 -19.44 -1.19 -1.37
N PRO A 7 -19.06 0.09 -1.55
CA PRO A 7 -18.05 0.49 -2.54
C PRO A 7 -16.64 -0.02 -2.20
N HIS A 8 -16.44 -0.57 -1.00
CA HIS A 8 -15.20 -1.24 -0.62
C HIS A 8 -15.13 -2.68 -1.15
N VAL A 9 -16.24 -3.31 -1.51
CA VAL A 9 -16.29 -4.68 -2.07
C VAL A 9 -16.37 -4.62 -3.59
N LEU A 10 -15.25 -4.91 -4.26
CA LEU A 10 -15.18 -4.81 -5.72
C LEU A 10 -15.78 -6.00 -6.47
N GLU A 11 -15.76 -7.18 -5.86
CA GLU A 11 -16.17 -8.44 -6.48
C GLU A 11 -16.86 -9.36 -5.46
N PRO A 12 -17.84 -10.18 -5.87
CA PRO A 12 -18.44 -11.18 -5.00
C PRO A 12 -17.39 -12.13 -4.43
N GLY A 13 -17.42 -12.37 -3.12
CA GLY A 13 -16.45 -13.26 -2.45
C GLY A 13 -15.12 -12.60 -2.08
N HIS A 14 -14.95 -11.30 -2.34
CA HIS A 14 -13.78 -10.54 -1.87
C HIS A 14 -14.06 -9.82 -0.56
N ALA A 15 -13.00 -9.64 0.25
CA ALA A 15 -13.01 -8.82 1.44
C ALA A 15 -13.13 -7.33 1.06
N PRO A 16 -13.68 -6.46 1.95
CA PRO A 16 -13.69 -5.03 1.72
C PRO A 16 -12.26 -4.47 1.65
N THR A 17 -11.97 -3.72 0.60
CA THR A 17 -10.75 -2.92 0.47
C THR A 17 -10.69 -1.85 1.56
N PRO A 18 -9.50 -1.44 2.02
CA PRO A 18 -9.37 -0.45 3.10
C PRO A 18 -9.86 0.93 2.65
N PHE A 19 -9.71 1.25 1.36
CA PHE A 19 -10.10 2.52 0.78
C PHE A 19 -10.74 2.34 -0.59
N THR A 20 -11.74 3.15 -0.92
CA THR A 20 -12.28 3.26 -2.27
C THR A 20 -11.32 4.02 -3.19
N GLY A 21 -11.47 3.84 -4.51
CA GLY A 21 -10.76 4.66 -5.49
C GLY A 21 -10.96 6.17 -5.28
N ASP A 22 -12.18 6.58 -4.89
CA ASP A 22 -12.49 7.99 -4.59
C ASP A 22 -11.78 8.49 -3.33
N GLN A 23 -11.69 7.67 -2.27
CA GLN A 23 -10.94 8.02 -1.07
C GLN A 23 -9.43 8.15 -1.37
N ILE A 24 -8.87 7.23 -2.17
CA ILE A 24 -7.47 7.30 -2.61
C ILE A 24 -7.24 8.57 -3.44
N ARG A 25 -8.13 8.88 -4.38
CA ARG A 25 -8.07 10.09 -5.20
C ARG A 25 -8.13 11.35 -4.33
N ALA A 26 -9.10 11.44 -3.42
CA ALA A 26 -9.28 12.60 -2.54
C ALA A 26 -8.05 12.86 -1.64
N ALA A 27 -7.36 11.81 -1.22
CA ALA A 27 -6.14 11.89 -0.41
C ALA A 27 -4.85 12.01 -1.23
N THR A 28 -4.93 12.10 -2.57
CA THR A 28 -3.76 12.12 -3.46
C THR A 28 -3.66 13.45 -4.20
N LYS A 29 -2.51 14.09 -4.03
CA LYS A 29 -2.14 15.33 -4.72
C LYS A 29 -0.87 15.11 -5.52
N VAL A 30 -0.65 15.99 -6.50
CA VAL A 30 0.65 16.06 -7.18
C VAL A 30 1.72 16.37 -6.13
N GLY A 31 2.87 15.70 -6.23
CA GLY A 31 3.96 15.82 -5.27
C GLY A 31 3.83 14.92 -4.04
N LYS A 32 2.69 14.25 -3.82
CA LYS A 32 2.57 13.23 -2.76
C LYS A 32 3.69 12.21 -2.92
N THR A 33 4.53 12.09 -1.90
CA THR A 33 5.74 11.26 -1.92
C THR A 33 5.75 10.34 -0.71
N LEU A 34 5.95 9.05 -0.97
CA LEU A 34 6.02 7.99 0.02
C LEU A 34 7.41 7.37 -0.05
N ARG A 35 8.16 7.41 1.04
CA ARG A 35 9.45 6.72 1.17
C ARG A 35 9.26 5.49 2.04
N ARG A 36 9.63 4.33 1.53
CA ARG A 36 9.62 3.07 2.28
C ARG A 36 10.99 2.45 2.28
N VAL A 37 11.38 1.85 3.39
CA VAL A 37 12.50 0.90 3.43
C VAL A 37 11.96 -0.46 3.02
N VAL A 38 12.66 -1.12 2.10
CA VAL A 38 12.41 -2.50 1.67
C VAL A 38 13.56 -3.36 2.16
N GLU A 39 13.23 -4.42 2.87
CA GLU A 39 14.16 -5.41 3.41
C GLU A 39 13.74 -6.78 2.87
N GLU A 40 14.58 -7.38 2.03
CA GLU A 40 14.35 -8.70 1.42
C GLU A 40 15.41 -9.68 1.93
N ALA A 41 15.02 -10.92 2.21
CA ALA A 41 15.91 -11.91 2.79
C ALA A 41 17.12 -12.18 1.88
N GLY A 42 18.32 -11.96 2.42
CA GLY A 42 19.58 -12.15 1.69
C GLY A 42 20.00 -10.98 0.78
N GLU A 43 19.21 -9.91 0.71
CA GLU A 43 19.53 -8.71 -0.05
C GLU A 43 19.88 -7.52 0.84
N ALA A 44 20.58 -6.54 0.27
CA ALA A 44 20.83 -5.28 0.95
C ALA A 44 19.55 -4.43 0.96
N PRO A 45 19.16 -3.83 2.10
CA PRO A 45 17.98 -2.98 2.16
C PRO A 45 18.14 -1.73 1.29
N TYR A 46 17.02 -1.22 0.79
CA TYR A 46 16.97 -0.02 -0.06
C TYR A 46 15.71 0.81 0.24
N PHE A 47 15.73 2.08 -0.16
CA PHE A 47 14.54 2.90 -0.18
C PHE A 47 13.79 2.70 -1.50
N LEU A 48 12.47 2.48 -1.41
CA LEU A 48 11.54 2.57 -2.53
C LEU A 48 10.70 3.84 -2.39
N ILE A 49 10.97 4.81 -3.28
CA ILE A 49 10.27 6.08 -3.32
C ILE A 49 9.14 5.98 -4.34
N SER A 50 7.97 6.45 -3.99
CA SER A 50 6.83 6.59 -4.89
C SER A 50 6.31 8.02 -4.84
N ARG A 51 6.32 8.69 -6.00
CA ARG A 51 5.90 10.08 -6.15
C ARG A 51 4.80 10.20 -7.19
N PHE A 52 3.67 10.79 -6.81
CA PHE A 52 2.62 11.14 -7.75
C PHE A 52 3.03 12.39 -8.53
N VAL A 53 3.27 12.27 -9.83
CA VAL A 53 3.74 13.36 -10.70
C VAL A 53 2.63 13.99 -11.53
N GLN A 54 1.49 13.30 -11.66
CA GLN A 54 0.28 13.80 -12.31
C GLN A 54 -0.93 13.18 -11.63
N VAL A 55 -2.00 13.96 -11.45
CA VAL A 55 -3.25 13.53 -10.83
C VAL A 55 -4.38 14.03 -11.71
N GLU A 56 -5.22 13.11 -12.16
CA GLU A 56 -6.37 13.38 -13.02
C GLU A 56 -7.66 12.89 -12.38
N GLU A 57 -8.78 13.12 -13.07
CA GLU A 57 -10.08 12.70 -12.59
C GLU A 57 -10.19 11.18 -12.42
N GLN A 58 -9.62 10.41 -13.35
CA GLN A 58 -9.76 8.94 -13.39
C GLN A 58 -8.47 8.19 -13.10
N THR A 59 -7.32 8.85 -13.25
CA THR A 59 -5.99 8.24 -13.19
C THR A 59 -5.01 9.13 -12.42
N ALA A 60 -3.84 8.57 -12.13
CA ALA A 60 -2.66 9.32 -11.75
C ALA A 60 -1.40 8.68 -12.34
N VAL A 61 -0.36 9.48 -12.55
CA VAL A 61 0.96 8.99 -12.92
C VAL A 61 1.82 8.89 -11.67
N LEU A 62 2.25 7.68 -11.36
CA LEU A 62 3.12 7.35 -10.24
C LEU A 62 4.52 7.05 -10.76
N GLU A 63 5.47 7.89 -10.39
CA GLU A 63 6.90 7.65 -10.57
C GLU A 63 7.44 6.85 -9.38
N ARG A 64 8.22 5.80 -9.67
CA ARG A 64 8.88 4.98 -8.66
C ARG A 64 10.36 4.88 -8.96
N PHE A 65 11.18 5.04 -7.94
CA PHE A 65 12.62 4.86 -8.04
C PHE A 65 13.18 4.30 -6.74
N ARG A 66 14.38 3.73 -6.83
CA ARG A 66 15.07 3.09 -5.71
C ARG A 66 16.33 3.87 -5.37
N GLU A 67 16.67 3.90 -4.10
CA GLU A 67 17.93 4.45 -3.59
C GLU A 67 18.52 3.46 -2.60
N SER A 68 19.84 3.36 -2.54
CA SER A 68 20.52 2.72 -1.41
C SER A 68 20.24 3.49 -0.11
N LEU A 69 20.55 2.89 1.04
CA LEU A 69 20.37 3.58 2.33
C LEU A 69 21.24 4.84 2.48
N ASP A 70 22.33 4.95 1.71
CA ASP A 70 23.19 6.13 1.65
C ASP A 70 22.68 7.22 0.68
N GLY A 71 21.58 6.96 -0.04
CA GLY A 71 20.95 7.90 -0.97
C GLY A 71 21.42 7.80 -2.42
N GLU A 72 22.30 6.85 -2.76
CA GLU A 72 22.71 6.62 -4.14
C GLU A 72 21.57 5.97 -4.96
N PRO A 73 21.20 6.50 -6.13
CA PRO A 73 20.16 5.92 -6.98
C PRO A 73 20.47 4.48 -7.43
N ILE A 74 19.46 3.62 -7.42
CA ILE A 74 19.53 2.24 -7.91
C ILE A 74 18.61 2.12 -9.13
N GLY A 75 19.22 2.02 -10.32
CA GLY A 75 18.49 1.90 -11.58
C GLY A 75 17.80 3.18 -12.02
N GLU A 76 16.96 3.06 -13.05
CA GLU A 76 16.20 4.20 -13.60
C GLU A 76 14.80 4.30 -12.98
N PRO A 77 14.26 5.52 -12.80
CA PRO A 77 12.87 5.71 -12.39
C PRO A 77 11.89 5.13 -13.41
N VAL A 78 10.84 4.49 -12.91
CA VAL A 78 9.73 3.95 -13.72
C VAL A 78 8.48 4.77 -13.48
N ARG A 79 7.79 5.17 -14.55
CA ARG A 79 6.51 5.87 -14.49
C ARG A 79 5.39 4.97 -14.96
N ASN A 80 4.31 4.89 -14.18
CA ASN A 80 3.12 4.13 -14.53
C ASN A 80 1.89 5.02 -14.35
N GLU A 81 1.05 5.07 -15.38
CA GLU A 81 -0.31 5.59 -15.25
C GLU A 81 -1.18 4.51 -14.59
N MET A 82 -1.90 4.90 -13.54
CA MET A 82 -2.70 3.99 -12.73
C MET A 82 -4.11 4.57 -12.58
N PRO A 83 -5.17 3.85 -12.98
CA PRO A 83 -6.53 4.25 -12.65
C PRO A 83 -6.80 4.12 -11.15
N TRP A 84 -7.63 5.00 -10.58
CA TRP A 84 -7.97 4.98 -9.15
C TRP A 84 -8.58 3.64 -8.71
N LEU A 85 -9.46 3.08 -9.54
CA LEU A 85 -10.02 1.74 -9.33
C LEU A 85 -8.94 0.65 -9.39
N GLY A 86 -7.91 0.83 -10.21
CA GLY A 86 -6.76 -0.08 -10.25
C GLY A 86 -5.97 -0.07 -8.95
N LEU A 87 -5.78 1.10 -8.35
CA LEU A 87 -5.13 1.23 -7.03
C LEU A 87 -5.96 0.58 -5.92
N GLN A 88 -7.28 0.76 -5.91
CA GLN A 88 -8.17 0.07 -4.97
C GLN A 88 -8.09 -1.45 -5.12
N ARG A 89 -8.06 -1.94 -6.36
CA ARG A 89 -8.02 -3.38 -6.69
C ARG A 89 -6.81 -4.11 -6.11
N HIS A 90 -5.69 -3.42 -5.87
CA HIS A 90 -4.51 -4.02 -5.24
C HIS A 90 -4.78 -4.57 -3.83
N ALA A 91 -5.83 -4.11 -3.15
CA ALA A 91 -6.21 -4.58 -1.83
C ALA A 91 -7.50 -5.44 -1.84
N SER A 92 -7.95 -5.87 -3.03
CA SER A 92 -9.16 -6.68 -3.20
C SER A 92 -8.79 -8.16 -3.11
N PHE A 93 -8.73 -8.69 -1.89
CA PHE A 93 -8.36 -10.09 -1.63
C PHE A 93 -9.58 -11.00 -1.44
N ALA A 94 -9.42 -12.31 -1.68
CA ALA A 94 -10.47 -13.29 -1.41
C ALA A 94 -10.87 -13.28 0.08
N ALA A 95 -12.16 -13.23 0.36
CA ALA A 95 -12.67 -13.09 1.73
C ALA A 95 -12.33 -14.31 2.61
N GLU A 96 -12.36 -15.51 2.04
CA GLU A 96 -12.04 -16.76 2.76
C GLU A 96 -10.57 -16.87 3.18
N ALA A 97 -9.69 -16.14 2.50
CA ALA A 97 -8.25 -16.10 2.73
C ALA A 97 -7.81 -14.91 3.59
N THR A 98 -8.72 -13.99 3.94
CA THR A 98 -8.38 -12.70 4.52
C THR A 98 -9.00 -12.50 5.90
N THR A 99 -8.19 -12.15 6.89
CA THR A 99 -8.66 -11.59 8.17
C THR A 99 -8.34 -10.11 8.26
N ILE A 100 -9.28 -9.31 8.77
CA ILE A 100 -9.14 -7.86 8.94
C ILE A 100 -9.37 -7.51 10.41
N GLU A 101 -8.40 -6.85 11.04
CA GLU A 101 -8.45 -6.48 12.45
C GLU A 101 -8.01 -5.02 12.66
N PRO A 102 -8.61 -4.27 13.60
CA PRO A 102 -8.06 -2.98 14.00
C PRO A 102 -6.77 -3.19 14.81
N GLU A 103 -5.76 -2.37 14.54
CA GLU A 103 -4.50 -2.39 15.27
C GLU A 103 -3.91 -0.98 15.32
N THR A 104 -3.29 -0.61 16.43
CA THR A 104 -2.52 0.64 16.54
C THR A 104 -1.04 0.30 16.38
N LEU A 105 -0.35 0.94 15.44
CA LEU A 105 1.05 0.68 15.13
C LEU A 105 1.91 1.90 15.45
N ASP A 106 3.02 1.69 16.17
CA ASP A 106 4.07 2.69 16.35
C ASP A 106 5.04 2.60 15.18
N THR A 107 5.20 3.68 14.43
CA THR A 107 5.91 3.70 13.15
C THR A 107 6.87 4.88 13.09
N PRO A 108 7.83 4.86 12.14
CA PRO A 108 8.71 6.02 11.93
C PRO A 108 7.96 7.31 11.56
N ILE A 109 6.72 7.20 11.04
CA ILE A 109 5.86 8.36 10.71
C ILE A 109 4.83 8.67 11.82
N GLY A 110 4.96 8.05 13.00
CA GLY A 110 4.14 8.29 14.18
C GLY A 110 3.27 7.09 14.58
N LEU A 111 2.47 7.29 15.63
CA LEU A 111 1.49 6.32 16.12
C LEU A 111 0.21 6.40 15.27
N LEU A 112 -0.18 5.31 14.64
CA LEU A 112 -1.27 5.28 13.66
C LEU A 112 -2.32 4.21 13.99
N ASP A 113 -3.59 4.56 13.84
CA ASP A 113 -4.68 3.60 13.85
C ASP A 113 -4.82 2.94 12.48
N CYS A 114 -4.69 1.62 12.45
CA CYS A 114 -4.63 0.83 11.23
C CYS A 114 -5.76 -0.20 11.15
N LEU A 115 -5.96 -0.67 9.92
CA LEU A 115 -6.54 -1.98 9.64
C LEU A 115 -5.38 -2.91 9.26
N ARG A 116 -5.19 -3.98 10.03
CA ARG A 116 -4.31 -5.09 9.68
C ARG A 116 -5.08 -6.10 8.84
N TYR A 117 -4.62 -6.31 7.63
CA TYR A 117 -5.05 -7.39 6.75
C TYR A 117 -4.03 -8.51 6.86
N THR A 118 -4.48 -9.74 7.06
CA THR A 118 -3.65 -10.93 6.89
C THR A 118 -4.28 -11.80 5.82
N VAL A 119 -3.54 -12.00 4.72
CA VAL A 119 -3.96 -12.73 3.53
C VAL A 119 -3.10 -13.99 3.44
N ARG A 120 -3.73 -15.15 3.28
CA ARG A 120 -3.04 -16.45 3.21
C ARG A 120 -3.33 -17.17 1.91
N ASP A 121 -2.29 -17.64 1.24
CA ASP A 121 -2.40 -18.49 0.05
C ASP A 121 -1.37 -19.63 0.13
N GLY A 122 -1.84 -20.84 0.45
CA GLY A 122 -0.97 -21.98 0.70
C GLY A 122 0.00 -21.72 1.86
N ASP A 123 1.30 -21.76 1.56
CA ASP A 123 2.39 -21.52 2.51
C ASP A 123 2.84 -20.05 2.56
N GLU A 124 2.20 -19.18 1.76
CA GLU A 124 2.45 -17.74 1.72
C GLU A 124 1.47 -16.99 2.64
N GLU A 125 1.99 -16.02 3.39
CA GLU A 125 1.19 -15.09 4.20
C GLU A 125 1.69 -13.66 3.99
N ASP A 126 0.80 -12.80 3.50
CA ASP A 126 1.03 -11.36 3.44
C ASP A 126 0.23 -10.65 4.52
N VAL A 127 0.91 -9.75 5.24
CA VAL A 127 0.31 -8.88 6.23
C VAL A 127 0.47 -7.44 5.79
N PHE A 128 -0.63 -6.70 5.75
CA PHE A 128 -0.66 -5.29 5.36
C PHE A 128 -1.28 -4.46 6.48
N TRP A 129 -0.64 -3.33 6.82
CA TRP A 129 -1.22 -2.34 7.72
C TRP A 129 -1.60 -1.09 6.94
N PHE A 130 -2.89 -0.81 6.87
CA PHE A 130 -3.41 0.40 6.24
C PHE A 130 -3.81 1.40 7.33
N ALA A 131 -3.12 2.53 7.41
CA ALA A 131 -3.46 3.60 8.34
C ALA A 131 -4.76 4.29 7.89
N LYS A 132 -5.78 4.30 8.75
CA LYS A 132 -7.15 4.74 8.41
C LYS A 132 -7.22 6.18 7.91
N ASP A 133 -6.34 7.03 8.42
CA ASP A 133 -6.27 8.45 8.06
C ASP A 133 -5.34 8.76 6.88
N LEU A 134 -4.67 7.75 6.31
CA LEU A 134 -3.78 7.89 5.15
C LEU A 134 -4.23 7.00 3.97
N PRO A 135 -5.34 7.34 3.28
CA PRO A 135 -5.81 6.55 2.14
C PRO A 135 -4.74 6.37 1.06
N GLY A 136 -4.52 5.12 0.68
CA GLY A 136 -3.52 4.72 -0.32
C GLY A 136 -2.79 3.43 0.02
N MET A 137 -1.46 3.46 -0.13
CA MET A 137 -0.59 2.31 0.11
C MET A 137 -0.55 1.93 1.61
N PRO A 138 -0.29 0.66 1.94
CA PRO A 138 -0.06 0.27 3.33
C PRO A 138 1.17 0.99 3.89
N ILE A 139 1.12 1.33 5.18
CA ILE A 139 2.23 1.91 5.94
C ILE A 139 3.28 0.87 6.32
N GLN A 140 2.88 -0.40 6.37
CA GLN A 140 3.76 -1.53 6.53
C GLN A 140 3.21 -2.74 5.78
N GLN A 141 4.09 -3.52 5.18
CA GLN A 141 3.80 -4.83 4.62
C GLN A 141 4.85 -5.83 5.11
N LEU A 142 4.43 -7.05 5.39
CA LEU A 142 5.29 -8.15 5.76
C LEU A 142 4.85 -9.41 5.01
N SER A 143 5.77 -10.04 4.32
CA SER A 143 5.53 -11.28 3.58
C SER A 143 6.28 -12.43 4.23
N ARG A 144 5.60 -13.56 4.41
CA ARG A 144 6.15 -14.81 4.93
C ARG A 144 5.96 -15.95 3.94
N VAL A 145 6.92 -16.86 3.91
CA VAL A 145 6.85 -18.15 3.22
C VAL A 145 7.28 -19.21 4.22
N ASP A 146 6.49 -20.28 4.38
CA ASP A 146 6.75 -21.34 5.37
C ASP A 146 6.92 -20.82 6.81
N GLY A 147 6.29 -19.69 7.13
CA GLY A 147 6.39 -19.00 8.42
C GLY A 147 7.64 -18.15 8.62
N GLU A 148 8.58 -18.14 7.66
CA GLU A 148 9.77 -17.29 7.68
C GLU A 148 9.50 -15.96 6.98
N VAL A 149 9.98 -14.84 7.55
CA VAL A 149 9.84 -13.52 6.94
C VAL A 149 10.82 -13.40 5.78
N VAL A 150 10.29 -13.19 4.57
CA VAL A 150 11.08 -13.04 3.34
C VAL A 150 11.16 -11.61 2.85
N SER A 151 10.18 -10.77 3.21
CA SER A 151 10.14 -9.35 2.86
C SER A 151 9.47 -8.53 3.95
N THR A 152 10.01 -7.35 4.23
CA THR A 152 9.35 -6.30 5.02
C THR A 152 9.47 -4.98 4.27
N VAL A 153 8.34 -4.26 4.16
CA VAL A 153 8.28 -2.92 3.59
C VAL A 153 7.71 -1.99 4.64
N THR A 154 8.47 -0.99 5.08
CA THR A 154 8.03 -0.05 6.12
C THR A 154 8.08 1.38 5.61
N MET A 155 6.99 2.12 5.76
CA MET A 155 6.93 3.54 5.44
C MET A 155 7.74 4.33 6.48
N VAL A 156 8.71 5.09 6.00
CA VAL A 156 9.60 5.91 6.83
C VAL A 156 9.38 7.41 6.64
N GLU A 157 8.73 7.81 5.55
CA GLU A 157 8.36 9.19 5.30
C GLU A 157 7.08 9.26 4.48
N TYR A 158 6.21 10.20 4.85
CA TYR A 158 4.97 10.51 4.15
C TYR A 158 4.89 12.03 3.91
N ILE A 159 4.88 12.44 2.65
CA ILE A 159 4.68 13.83 2.24
C ILE A 159 3.36 13.88 1.47
N ALA A 160 2.41 14.68 1.95
CA ALA A 160 1.04 14.72 1.41
C ALA A 160 0.92 15.30 -0.01
N GLY A 161 1.92 16.08 -0.45
CA GLY A 161 1.84 16.89 -1.68
C GLY A 161 1.08 18.20 -1.46
N ASP A 162 1.29 19.15 -2.37
CA ASP A 162 0.69 20.48 -2.34
C ASP A 162 -0.55 20.57 -3.24
#